data_AF-A0A950MQT7-F1
#
_entry.id   AF-A0A950MQT7-F1
#
_cell.length_a   1.000
_cell.length_b   1.000
_cell.length_c   1.000
_cell.angle_alpha   90.00
_cell.angle_beta   90.00
_cell.angle_gamma   90.00
#
_symmetry.space_group_name_H-M   'P 1'
#
loop_
_entity.id
_entity.type
_entity.pdbx_description
1 polymer ?
#
loop_
_entity_poly.entity_id
_entity_poly.type
_entity_poly.pdbx_seq_one_letter_code
_entity_poly.pdbx_strand_id
1 'polypeptide(L)'
;MKRVFATLSAAALAAGIFGGARAAAPKQPKQSPQRNAPASTCANPKSKYERAQCASFTHSAPGDEYFGRMKLSYLGINNTFRDEAVRSGAYTTDPGIISRVEFADEALRAWSSKYPGDPQLPRSYFLGIQVMRKIYTQPMQDRA
;
A
#
# COMPACT_ATOMS: atom_id res chain seq x y z
N MET A 1 -31.54 -22.79 -33.12
CA MET A 1 -31.15 -24.22 -33.06
C MET A 1 -30.50 -24.46 -31.69
N LYS A 2 -31.17 -25.25 -30.82
CA LYS A 2 -30.68 -25.63 -29.49
C LYS A 2 -29.79 -26.87 -29.64
N ARG A 3 -28.64 -26.92 -28.97
CA ARG A 3 -27.90 -28.16 -28.75
C ARG A 3 -27.59 -28.30 -27.26
N VAL A 4 -28.19 -29.34 -26.69
CA VAL A 4 -27.99 -29.90 -25.36
C VAL A 4 -27.28 -31.23 -25.57
N PHE A 5 -26.16 -31.47 -24.88
CA PHE A 5 -25.56 -32.80 -24.64
C PHE A 5 -24.84 -32.69 -23.29
N ALA A 6 -25.41 -33.19 -22.19
CA ALA A 6 -25.49 -34.59 -21.75
C ALA A 6 -24.12 -35.17 -21.35
N THR A 7 -23.94 -35.27 -20.04
CA THR A 7 -22.91 -35.95 -19.26
C THR A 7 -22.80 -37.45 -19.55
N LEU A 8 -21.61 -38.04 -19.42
CA LEU A 8 -21.40 -39.33 -18.74
C LEU A 8 -19.92 -39.64 -18.46
N SER A 9 -19.72 -40.18 -17.26
CA SER A 9 -18.48 -40.59 -16.57
C SER A 9 -17.71 -41.71 -17.25
N ALA A 10 -16.41 -41.84 -16.92
CA ALA A 10 -15.84 -43.08 -16.38
C ALA A 10 -14.42 -42.86 -15.84
N ALA A 11 -14.17 -43.44 -14.66
CA ALA A 11 -12.90 -43.47 -13.96
C ALA A 11 -11.97 -44.56 -14.51
N ALA A 12 -10.66 -44.36 -14.39
CA ALA A 12 -9.68 -45.43 -14.44
C ALA A 12 -8.71 -45.29 -13.26
N LEU A 13 -8.78 -46.27 -12.36
CA LEU A 13 -7.77 -46.52 -11.33
C LEU A 13 -6.45 -46.89 -11.98
N ALA A 14 -5.36 -46.25 -11.56
CA ALA A 14 -4.01 -46.79 -11.71
C ALA A 14 -3.32 -46.73 -10.35
N ALA A 15 -3.22 -47.90 -9.71
CA ALA A 15 -2.40 -48.13 -8.54
C ALA A 15 -0.92 -48.08 -8.94
N GLY A 16 -0.18 -47.11 -8.38
CA GLY A 16 1.26 -46.99 -8.52
C GLY A 16 1.90 -46.87 -7.14
N ILE A 17 2.50 -47.97 -6.70
CA ILE A 17 3.30 -48.08 -5.46
C ILE A 17 4.63 -47.38 -5.72
N PHE A 18 4.87 -46.21 -5.12
CA PHE A 18 6.23 -45.69 -4.90
C PHE A 18 6.28 -44.79 -3.65
N GLY A 19 7.13 -45.18 -2.71
CA GLY A 19 7.94 -44.28 -1.90
C GLY A 19 7.23 -43.41 -0.87
N GLY A 20 7.31 -43.80 0.41
CA GLY A 20 7.00 -42.92 1.52
C GLY A 20 7.88 -41.68 1.51
N ALA A 21 7.33 -40.57 1.03
CA ALA A 21 7.82 -39.23 1.33
C ALA A 21 6.99 -38.69 2.51
N ARG A 22 7.63 -38.58 3.68
CA ARG A 22 7.09 -37.84 4.83
C ARG A 22 6.67 -36.45 4.35
N ALA A 23 5.38 -36.17 4.39
CA ALA A 23 4.86 -34.81 4.24
C ALA A 23 5.50 -33.93 5.32
N ALA A 24 6.35 -33.00 4.89
CA ALA A 24 6.85 -31.96 5.78
C ALA A 24 5.66 -31.08 6.17
N ALA A 25 5.31 -31.08 7.45
CA ALA A 25 4.29 -30.19 8.00
C ALA A 25 4.62 -28.73 7.64
N PRO A 26 3.61 -27.91 7.26
CA PRO A 26 3.84 -26.49 7.02
C PRO A 26 4.35 -25.86 8.32
N LYS A 27 5.60 -25.40 8.31
CA LYS A 27 6.17 -24.60 9.39
C LYS A 27 5.30 -23.34 9.51
N GLN A 28 4.60 -23.20 10.63
CA GLN A 28 3.93 -21.95 10.99
C GLN A 28 4.95 -20.80 10.85
N PRO A 29 4.57 -19.67 10.22
CA PRO A 29 5.43 -18.50 10.17
C PRO A 29 5.72 -18.09 11.61
N LYS A 30 7.00 -18.16 11.99
CA LYS A 30 7.49 -17.66 13.27
C LYS A 30 7.06 -16.20 13.38
N GLN A 31 6.21 -15.91 14.35
CA GLN A 31 5.88 -14.54 14.71
C GLN A 31 7.20 -13.78 14.90
N SER A 32 7.40 -12.75 14.09
CA SER A 32 8.53 -11.85 14.23
C SER A 32 8.55 -11.31 15.67
N PRO A 33 9.72 -11.21 16.32
CA PRO A 33 9.81 -10.67 17.66
C PRO A 33 9.16 -9.28 17.67
N GLN A 34 8.13 -9.10 18.48
CA GLN A 34 7.52 -7.80 18.73
C GLN A 34 8.61 -6.94 19.38
N ARG A 35 9.29 -6.13 18.56
CA ARG A 35 10.25 -5.15 19.04
C ARG A 35 9.45 -4.18 19.89
N ASN A 36 9.71 -4.14 21.19
CA ASN A 36 9.14 -3.14 22.08
C ASN A 36 9.35 -1.78 21.41
N ALA A 37 8.24 -1.13 21.02
CA ALA A 37 8.31 0.19 20.43
C ALA A 37 9.07 1.08 21.42
N PRO A 38 10.12 1.80 20.99
CA PRO A 38 10.81 2.71 21.90
C PRO A 38 9.77 3.65 22.50
N ALA A 39 9.85 3.87 23.81
CA ALA A 39 8.97 4.79 24.53
C ALA A 39 8.91 6.11 23.75
N SER A 40 7.70 6.53 23.37
CA SER A 40 7.54 7.68 22.48
C SER A 40 8.28 8.88 23.11
N THR A 41 9.03 9.62 22.30
CA THR A 41 9.74 10.84 22.73
C THR A 41 8.79 11.90 23.30
N CYS A 42 7.48 11.70 23.15
CA CYS A 42 6.42 12.53 23.68
C CYS A 42 5.94 12.13 25.08
N ALA A 43 6.45 11.04 25.66
CA ALA A 43 6.09 10.63 27.02
C ALA A 43 6.61 11.59 28.10
N ASN A 44 7.76 12.26 27.87
CA ASN A 44 8.34 13.24 28.79
C ASN A 44 9.19 14.29 28.03
N PRO A 45 8.56 15.26 27.35
CA PRO A 45 9.28 16.30 26.62
C PRO A 45 9.99 17.25 27.58
N LYS A 46 11.30 17.44 27.41
CA LYS A 46 12.15 18.23 28.32
C LYS A 46 12.16 19.72 27.99
N SER A 47 11.84 20.09 26.75
CA SER A 47 11.88 21.47 26.25
C SER A 47 10.53 21.99 25.74
N LYS A 48 10.40 23.32 25.61
CA LYS A 48 9.23 23.96 24.95
C LYS A 48 9.08 23.49 23.50
N TYR A 49 10.20 23.29 22.80
CA TYR A 49 10.22 22.86 21.41
C TYR A 49 9.75 21.41 21.24
N GLU A 50 10.25 20.48 22.06
CA GLU A 50 9.81 19.08 22.05
C GLU A 50 8.32 18.96 22.37
N ARG A 51 7.80 19.75 23.32
CA ARG A 51 6.36 19.82 23.61
C ARG A 51 5.54 20.24 22.39
N ALA A 52 6.00 21.27 21.68
CA ALA A 52 5.33 21.76 20.48
C ALA A 52 5.36 20.71 19.34
N GLN A 53 6.49 20.03 19.13
CA GLN A 53 6.57 18.93 18.16
C GLN A 53 5.61 17.80 18.52
N CYS A 54 5.61 17.36 19.78
CA CYS A 54 4.76 16.29 20.23
C CYS A 54 3.27 16.59 20.08
N ALA A 55 2.86 17.83 20.37
CA ALA A 55 1.49 18.27 20.10
C ALA A 55 1.13 18.11 18.62
N SER A 56 2.04 18.47 17.71
CA SER A 56 1.83 18.34 16.25
C SER A 56 1.74 16.89 15.78
N PHE A 57 2.49 15.96 16.39
CA PHE A 57 2.50 14.54 15.99
C PHE A 57 1.50 13.66 16.78
N THR A 58 0.76 14.21 17.73
CA THR A 58 -0.24 13.45 18.53
C THR A 58 -1.33 12.85 17.64
N HIS A 59 -1.64 13.50 16.53
CA HIS A 59 -2.64 13.05 15.55
C HIS A 59 -2.02 12.47 14.27
N SER A 60 -0.71 12.22 14.24
CA SER A 60 -0.05 11.61 13.09
C SER A 60 -0.28 10.10 13.02
N ALA A 61 -0.29 9.59 11.81
CA ALA A 61 -0.23 8.15 11.57
C ALA A 61 1.06 7.56 12.17
N PRO A 62 0.98 6.41 12.86
CA PRO A 62 2.14 5.63 13.23
C PRO A 62 2.93 5.21 11.98
N GLY A 63 4.25 5.12 12.08
CA GLY A 63 5.07 4.74 10.92
C GLY A 63 4.91 3.29 10.46
N ASP A 64 4.41 2.42 11.33
CA ASP A 64 4.12 1.02 11.02
C ASP A 64 2.69 0.82 10.45
N GLU A 65 1.93 1.91 10.25
CA GLU A 65 0.59 1.81 9.67
C GLU A 65 0.63 1.83 8.14
N TYR A 66 -0.26 1.04 7.54
CA TYR A 66 -0.35 0.82 6.10
C TYR A 66 -1.76 1.09 5.59
N PHE A 67 -1.85 1.79 4.45
CA PHE A 67 -3.08 2.31 3.88
C PHE A 67 -3.38 1.74 2.49
N GLY A 68 -4.67 1.78 2.12
CA GLY A 68 -5.16 1.30 0.83
C GLY A 68 -5.01 -0.21 0.61
N ARG A 69 -5.38 -0.67 -0.59
CA ARG A 69 -5.27 -2.08 -1.00
C ARG A 69 -3.84 -2.59 -1.10
N MET A 70 -2.91 -1.73 -1.53
CA MET A 70 -1.50 -2.09 -1.67
C MET A 70 -0.71 -2.03 -0.36
N LYS A 71 -1.37 -1.69 0.77
CA LYS A 71 -0.74 -1.58 2.08
C LYS A 71 0.52 -0.71 2.01
N LEU A 72 0.35 0.52 1.54
CA LEU A 72 1.45 1.49 1.46
C LEU A 72 1.57 2.24 2.79
N SER A 73 2.78 2.36 3.30
CA SER A 73 3.07 3.28 4.41
C SER A 73 3.07 4.73 3.90
N TYR A 74 3.03 5.71 4.81
CA TYR A 74 3.11 7.12 4.42
C TYR A 74 4.41 7.43 3.64
N LEU A 75 5.52 6.77 3.98
CA LEU A 75 6.78 6.86 3.23
C LEU A 75 6.66 6.22 1.85
N GLY A 76 5.99 5.06 1.76
CA GLY A 76 5.70 4.38 0.51
C GLY A 76 4.92 5.29 -0.45
N ILE A 77 3.85 5.93 0.04
CA ILE A 77 3.05 6.89 -0.73
C ILE A 77 3.93 8.03 -1.29
N ASN A 78 4.74 8.65 -0.43
CA ASN A 78 5.63 9.74 -0.83
C ASN A 78 6.67 9.33 -1.87
N ASN A 79 7.29 8.17 -1.68
CA ASN A 79 8.28 7.66 -2.62
C ASN A 79 7.64 7.32 -3.96
N THR A 80 6.46 6.67 -3.96
CA THR A 80 5.73 6.38 -5.21
C THR A 80 5.43 7.67 -5.97
N PHE A 81 4.81 8.68 -5.36
CA PHE A 81 4.51 9.92 -6.09
C PHE A 81 5.77 10.61 -6.62
N ARG A 82 6.84 10.69 -5.82
CA ARG A 82 8.10 11.29 -6.25
C ARG A 82 8.73 10.54 -7.41
N ASP A 83 8.88 9.23 -7.29
CA ASP A 83 9.59 8.39 -8.25
C ASP A 83 8.82 8.33 -9.57
N GLU A 84 7.49 8.19 -9.50
CA GLU A 84 6.65 8.19 -10.69
C GLU A 84 6.59 9.58 -11.35
N ALA A 85 6.66 10.69 -10.60
CA ALA A 85 6.80 12.03 -11.18
C ALA A 85 8.09 12.17 -11.99
N VAL A 86 9.19 11.54 -11.55
CA VAL A 86 10.47 11.53 -12.28
C VAL A 86 10.38 10.64 -13.51
N ARG A 87 9.86 9.41 -13.36
CA ARG A 87 9.69 8.46 -14.48
C ARG A 87 8.77 8.98 -15.57
N SER A 88 7.79 9.80 -15.23
CA SER A 88 6.85 10.40 -16.18
C SER A 88 7.48 11.46 -17.08
N GLY A 89 8.70 11.94 -16.81
CA GLY A 89 9.32 12.99 -17.63
C GLY A 89 8.47 14.27 -17.68
N ALA A 90 8.18 14.75 -18.90
CA ALA A 90 7.26 15.87 -19.13
C ALA A 90 5.78 15.45 -19.02
N TYR A 91 5.45 14.28 -19.57
CA TYR A 91 4.13 13.68 -19.56
C TYR A 91 4.21 12.17 -19.81
N THR A 92 3.21 11.41 -19.35
CA THR A 92 3.13 9.97 -19.56
C THR A 92 1.70 9.48 -19.78
N THR A 93 1.60 8.39 -20.54
CA THR A 93 0.40 7.54 -20.67
C THR A 93 0.71 6.09 -20.33
N ASP A 94 1.85 5.82 -19.68
CA ASP A 94 2.28 4.47 -19.31
C ASP A 94 1.30 3.87 -18.27
N PRO A 95 0.64 2.74 -18.57
CA PRO A 95 -0.38 2.16 -17.70
C PRO A 95 0.19 1.64 -16.37
N GLY A 96 1.45 1.24 -16.34
CA GLY A 96 2.14 0.81 -15.12
C GLY A 96 2.42 1.98 -14.18
N ILE A 97 2.85 3.13 -14.71
CA ILE A 97 2.99 4.37 -13.93
C ILE A 97 1.62 4.79 -13.37
N ILE A 98 0.60 4.84 -14.23
CA ILE A 98 -0.76 5.22 -13.85
C ILE A 98 -1.27 4.34 -12.71
N SER A 99 -1.17 3.02 -12.85
CA SER A 99 -1.65 2.07 -11.83
C SER A 99 -0.96 2.29 -10.48
N ARG A 100 0.36 2.52 -10.47
CA ARG A 100 1.10 2.77 -9.21
C ARG A 100 0.67 4.07 -8.54
N VAL A 101 0.46 5.12 -9.33
CA VAL A 101 -0.02 6.41 -8.83
C VAL A 101 -1.44 6.28 -8.30
N GLU A 102 -2.32 5.53 -8.97
CA GLU A 102 -3.68 5.26 -8.49
C GLU A 102 -3.69 4.52 -7.15
N PHE A 103 -2.82 3.54 -6.95
CA PHE A 103 -2.71 2.85 -5.66
C PHE A 103 -2.18 3.77 -4.56
N ALA A 104 -1.25 4.66 -4.87
CA ALA A 104 -0.75 5.66 -3.94
C ALA A 104 -1.82 6.71 -3.60
N ASP A 105 -2.63 7.14 -4.56
CA ASP A 105 -3.78 8.03 -4.35
C ASP A 105 -4.85 7.39 -3.46
N GLU A 106 -5.19 6.13 -3.73
CA GLU A 106 -6.11 5.36 -2.88
C GLU A 106 -5.60 5.28 -1.43
N ALA A 107 -4.32 4.99 -1.25
CA ALA A 107 -3.68 4.94 0.06
C ALA A 107 -3.66 6.32 0.73
N LEU A 108 -3.40 7.40 -0.01
CA LEU A 108 -3.44 8.78 0.50
C LEU A 108 -4.84 9.15 0.98
N ARG A 109 -5.90 8.79 0.24
CA ARG A 109 -7.30 9.02 0.65
C ARG A 109 -7.66 8.24 1.90
N ALA A 110 -7.22 6.99 2.02
CA ALA A 110 -7.43 6.20 3.23
C ALA A 110 -6.69 6.78 4.44
N TRP A 111 -5.45 7.22 4.24
CA TRP A 111 -4.65 7.89 5.27
C TRP A 111 -5.30 9.20 5.72
N SER A 112 -5.65 10.09 4.80
CA SER A 112 -6.23 11.39 5.14
C SER A 112 -7.61 11.28 5.77
N SER A 113 -8.39 10.26 5.39
CA SER A 113 -9.66 9.98 6.06
C SER A 113 -9.48 9.54 7.51
N LYS A 114 -8.42 8.78 7.83
CA LYS A 114 -8.19 8.27 9.18
C LYS A 114 -7.44 9.28 10.07
N TYR A 115 -6.52 10.03 9.49
CA TYR A 115 -5.65 10.99 10.19
C TYR A 115 -5.69 12.37 9.51
N PRO A 116 -6.84 13.07 9.50
CA PRO A 116 -6.98 14.33 8.75
C PRO A 116 -6.07 15.46 9.25
N GLY A 117 -5.61 15.38 10.50
CA GLY A 117 -4.70 16.35 11.12
C GLY A 117 -3.21 15.98 11.02
N ASP A 118 -2.84 14.95 10.26
CA ASP A 118 -1.45 14.53 10.18
C ASP A 118 -0.60 15.61 9.45
N PRO A 119 0.41 16.22 10.12
CA PRO A 119 1.28 17.24 9.53
C PRO A 119 2.05 16.77 8.28
N GLN A 120 2.09 15.47 8.00
CA GLN A 120 2.77 14.94 6.81
C GLN A 120 1.87 14.96 5.55
N LEU A 121 0.55 15.04 5.70
CA LEU A 121 -0.40 15.04 4.57
C LEU A 121 -0.13 16.15 3.53
N PRO A 122 0.15 17.41 3.90
CA PRO A 122 0.36 18.47 2.93
C PRO A 122 1.47 18.16 1.92
N ARG A 123 2.56 17.53 2.38
CA ARG A 123 3.65 17.11 1.51
C ARG A 123 3.20 16.02 0.53
N SER A 124 2.44 15.04 1.01
CA SER A 124 1.96 13.93 0.19
C SER A 124 0.98 14.39 -0.88
N TYR A 125 0.06 15.31 -0.54
CA TYR A 125 -0.81 15.95 -1.51
C TYR A 125 -0.02 16.73 -2.57
N PHE A 126 0.97 17.51 -2.16
CA PHE A 126 1.83 18.24 -3.09
C PHE A 126 2.52 17.31 -4.09
N LEU A 127 3.12 16.21 -3.62
CA LEU A 127 3.76 15.22 -4.48
C LEU A 127 2.75 14.51 -5.41
N GLY A 128 1.57 14.17 -4.89
CA GLY A 128 0.49 13.58 -5.67
C GLY A 128 0.06 14.49 -6.83
N ILE A 129 -0.19 15.78 -6.56
CA ILE A 129 -0.53 16.75 -7.60
C ILE A 129 0.57 16.87 -8.66
N GLN A 130 1.85 16.83 -8.24
CA GLN A 130 2.97 16.90 -9.19
C GLN A 130 2.99 15.75 -10.21
N VAL A 131 2.74 14.51 -9.78
CA VAL A 131 2.71 13.38 -10.72
C VAL A 131 1.40 13.35 -11.52
N MET A 132 0.26 13.67 -10.90
CA MET A 132 -1.05 13.62 -11.55
C MET A 132 -1.14 14.60 -12.73
N ARG A 133 -0.53 15.78 -12.61
CA ARG A 133 -0.42 16.76 -13.72
C ARG A 133 0.37 16.25 -14.93
N LYS A 134 1.16 15.19 -14.78
CA LYS A 134 1.95 14.58 -15.85
C LYS A 134 1.26 13.37 -16.47
N ILE A 135 0.19 12.85 -15.87
CA ILE A 135 -0.56 11.71 -16.38
C ILE A 135 -1.63 12.23 -17.35
N TYR A 136 -1.54 11.83 -18.61
CA TYR A 136 -2.46 12.27 -19.66
C TYR A 136 -3.55 11.22 -19.88
N THR A 137 -4.54 11.21 -19.00
CA THR A 137 -5.78 10.45 -19.19
C THR A 137 -6.97 11.33 -18.85
N GLN A 138 -8.08 11.19 -19.58
CA GLN A 138 -9.29 11.99 -19.36
C GLN A 138 -9.74 11.97 -17.89
N PRO A 139 -9.82 10.81 -17.21
CA PRO A 139 -10.28 10.77 -15.81
C PRO A 139 -9.35 11.49 -14.82
N MET A 140 -8.06 11.62 -15.12
CA MET A 140 -7.10 12.31 -14.25
C MET A 140 -7.07 13.81 -14.53
N GLN A 141 -7.28 14.22 -15.78
CA GLN A 141 -7.47 15.63 -16.14
C GLN A 141 -8.72 16.21 -15.47
N ASP A 142 -9.81 15.44 -15.39
CA ASP A 142 -11.06 15.87 -14.76
C ASP A 142 -10.94 16.05 -13.23
N ARG A 143 -9.89 15.50 -12.60
CA ARG A 143 -9.65 15.54 -11.14
C ARG A 143 -8.56 16.52 -10.71
N ALA A 144 -7.76 17.02 -11.65
CA ALA A 144 -6.60 17.89 -11.41
C ALA A 144 -7.01 19.37 -11.32
#